data_AF-R7YXA7-F1
#
_entry.id   AF-R7YXA7-F1
#
_cell.length_a   1.000
_cell.length_b   1.000
_cell.length_c   1.000
_cell.angle_alpha   90.00
_cell.angle_beta   90.00
_cell.angle_gamma   90.00
#
_symmetry.space_group_name_H-M   'P 1'
#
loop_
_entity.id
_entity.type
_entity.pdbx_description
1 polymer ?
#
loop_
_entity_poly.entity_id
_entity_poly.type
_entity_poly.pdbx_seq_one_letter_code
_entity_poly.pdbx_strand_id
1 'polypeptide(L)'
;MSLCFEDAFTEFKSGRISEVEYLGHLLAHFRGSRHPGDSDSRNFKAVLGSFNPYAESIRQAALETDYQPLENTTALERLFEACLAGNSAQFKSSLEGLNDGHASLIMQPLATLAAEKGRARMLQACLEKGAKFNGTLDRAVEIGSDKTPEMLEVLAAAKWRNIHEVKNDKQAVSAVARPWLSRKPAQEQQPTAETQQERHERLVRTGQHPSGTCMTGEELEKRFGWIDW
;
A
#
# COMPACT_ATOMS: atom_id res chain seq x y z
N MET A 1 -17.76 -10.84 -9.28
CA MET A 1 -18.02 -9.54 -8.62
C MET A 1 -16.68 -8.97 -8.18
N SER A 2 -16.46 -7.67 -8.32
CA SER A 2 -15.28 -7.01 -7.76
C SER A 2 -15.43 -6.82 -6.25
N LEU A 3 -14.31 -6.82 -5.53
CA LEU A 3 -14.24 -6.34 -4.14
C LEU A 3 -14.04 -4.82 -4.14
N CYS A 4 -14.41 -4.16 -3.04
CA CYS A 4 -13.99 -2.77 -2.81
C CYS A 4 -12.47 -2.69 -2.59
N PHE A 5 -11.89 -1.49 -2.66
CA PHE A 5 -10.43 -1.33 -2.48
C PHE A 5 -9.91 -1.89 -1.13
N GLU A 6 -10.65 -1.67 -0.04
CA GLU A 6 -10.28 -2.10 1.31
C GLU A 6 -10.36 -3.63 1.49
N ASP A 7 -11.44 -4.23 1.01
CA ASP A 7 -11.61 -5.69 1.03
C ASP A 7 -10.54 -6.36 0.18
N ALA A 8 -10.32 -5.88 -1.05
CA ALA A 8 -9.29 -6.42 -1.94
C ALA A 8 -7.89 -6.36 -1.30
N PHE A 9 -7.56 -5.24 -0.64
CA PHE A 9 -6.28 -5.09 0.05
C PHE A 9 -6.16 -6.05 1.25
N THR A 10 -7.24 -6.23 2.01
CA THR A 10 -7.28 -7.15 3.15
C THR A 10 -7.09 -8.60 2.70
N GLU A 11 -7.81 -9.02 1.66
CA GLU A 11 -7.67 -10.35 1.05
C GLU A 11 -6.23 -10.58 0.56
N PHE A 12 -5.65 -9.61 -0.15
CA PHE A 12 -4.28 -9.69 -0.65
C PHE A 12 -3.26 -9.79 0.48
N LYS A 13 -3.34 -8.93 1.51
CA LYS A 13 -2.43 -8.95 2.66
C LYS A 13 -2.55 -10.23 3.49
N SER A 14 -3.72 -10.86 3.49
CA SER A 14 -3.92 -12.16 4.14
C SER A 14 -3.46 -13.36 3.31
N GLY A 15 -3.02 -13.14 2.06
CA GLY A 15 -2.58 -14.20 1.14
C GLY A 15 -3.72 -15.02 0.54
N ARG A 16 -4.97 -14.56 0.66
CA ARG A 16 -6.14 -15.27 0.11
C ARG A 16 -6.32 -15.05 -1.40
N ILE A 17 -5.79 -13.96 -1.92
CA ILE A 17 -5.74 -13.68 -3.36
C ILE A 17 -4.30 -13.32 -3.77
N SER A 18 -3.94 -13.66 -5.00
CA SER A 18 -2.67 -13.30 -5.63
C SER A 18 -2.58 -11.82 -5.98
N GLU A 19 -1.37 -11.34 -6.33
CA GLU A 19 -1.17 -9.95 -6.79
C GLU A 19 -1.93 -9.67 -8.10
N VAL A 20 -2.07 -10.66 -8.97
CA VAL A 20 -2.83 -10.55 -10.23
C VAL A 20 -4.33 -10.43 -9.95
N GLU A 21 -4.87 -11.27 -9.07
CA GLU A 21 -6.28 -11.18 -8.66
C GLU A 21 -6.58 -9.86 -7.94
N TYR A 22 -5.67 -9.42 -7.06
CA TYR A 22 -5.77 -8.13 -6.40
C TYR A 22 -5.87 -6.99 -7.40
N LEU A 23 -4.96 -6.94 -8.38
CA LEU A 23 -4.97 -5.97 -9.47
C LEU A 23 -6.28 -6.01 -10.26
N GLY A 24 -6.80 -7.21 -10.58
CA GLY A 24 -8.08 -7.38 -11.25
C GLY A 24 -9.24 -6.74 -10.49
N HIS A 25 -9.28 -6.89 -9.15
CA HIS A 25 -10.27 -6.21 -8.32
C HIS A 25 -10.14 -4.68 -8.36
N LEU A 26 -8.91 -4.14 -8.33
CA LEU A 26 -8.70 -2.70 -8.41
C LEU A 26 -9.16 -2.14 -9.76
N LEU A 27 -8.71 -2.75 -10.87
CA LEU A 27 -8.99 -2.28 -12.22
C LEU A 27 -10.47 -2.39 -12.59
N ALA A 28 -11.21 -3.34 -12.01
CA ALA A 28 -12.65 -3.46 -12.22
C ALA A 28 -13.46 -2.18 -11.89
N HIS A 29 -12.93 -1.28 -11.05
CA HIS A 29 -13.57 0.01 -10.73
C HIS A 29 -13.62 0.98 -11.92
N PHE A 30 -12.74 0.81 -12.93
CA PHE A 30 -12.81 1.55 -14.19
C PHE A 30 -14.03 1.19 -15.05
N ARG A 31 -14.77 0.13 -14.69
CA ARG A 31 -16.07 -0.20 -15.30
C ARG A 31 -17.23 0.59 -14.68
N GLY A 32 -16.94 1.54 -13.80
CA GLY A 32 -17.94 2.34 -13.10
C GLY A 32 -18.50 1.67 -11.84
N SER A 33 -17.99 0.49 -11.45
CA SER A 33 -18.36 -0.14 -10.18
C SER A 33 -17.97 0.76 -9.01
N ARG A 34 -18.92 0.97 -8.09
CA ARG A 34 -18.72 1.68 -6.83
C ARG A 34 -19.33 0.86 -5.71
N HIS A 35 -18.56 0.62 -4.67
CA HIS A 35 -18.96 -0.13 -3.49
C HIS A 35 -19.15 0.84 -2.31
N PRO A 36 -20.02 0.52 -1.34
CA PRO A 36 -20.13 1.31 -0.10
C PRO A 36 -18.78 1.48 0.62
N GLY A 37 -17.92 0.46 0.57
CA GLY A 37 -16.57 0.46 1.15
C GLY A 37 -15.52 1.25 0.35
N ASP A 38 -15.84 1.74 -0.84
CA ASP A 38 -14.92 2.64 -1.59
C ASP A 38 -14.90 4.06 -0.99
N SER A 39 -15.78 4.33 -0.02
CA SER A 39 -15.92 5.63 0.63
C SER A 39 -14.71 6.00 1.50
N ASP A 40 -14.51 7.31 1.66
CA ASP A 40 -13.35 8.03 2.22
C ASP A 40 -13.01 7.72 3.70
N SER A 41 -12.67 6.47 3.99
CA SER A 41 -11.93 6.11 5.19
C SER A 41 -10.55 6.78 5.11
N ARG A 42 -10.39 7.95 5.75
CA ARG A 42 -9.11 8.69 5.82
C ARG A 42 -7.96 7.80 6.27
N ASN A 43 -8.25 6.86 7.15
CA ASN A 43 -7.28 5.88 7.64
C ASN A 43 -6.84 4.92 6.53
N PHE A 44 -7.77 4.40 5.74
CA PHE A 44 -7.45 3.49 4.65
C PHE A 44 -6.65 4.16 3.53
N LYS A 45 -7.01 5.39 3.14
CA LYS A 45 -6.21 6.18 2.17
C LYS A 45 -4.76 6.36 2.61
N ALA A 46 -4.55 6.69 3.89
CA ALA A 46 -3.21 6.86 4.44
C ALA A 46 -2.41 5.55 4.43
N VAL A 47 -3.06 4.42 4.73
CA VAL A 47 -2.44 3.08 4.68
C VAL A 47 -2.06 2.70 3.25
N LEU A 48 -2.99 2.82 2.28
CA LEU A 48 -2.69 2.53 0.88
C LEU A 48 -1.57 3.42 0.36
N GLY A 49 -1.65 4.74 0.55
CA GLY A 49 -0.62 5.66 0.09
C GLY A 49 0.77 5.35 0.66
N SER A 50 0.86 4.84 1.88
CA SER A 50 2.14 4.56 2.56
C SER A 50 2.77 3.22 2.18
N PHE A 51 1.95 2.19 1.93
CA PHE A 51 2.39 0.80 1.79
C PHE A 51 2.05 0.14 0.44
N ASN A 52 1.14 0.74 -0.33
CA ASN A 52 0.74 0.29 -1.65
C ASN A 52 0.37 1.50 -2.52
N PRO A 53 1.36 2.35 -2.86
CA PRO A 53 1.10 3.60 -3.57
C PRO A 53 0.46 3.36 -4.94
N TYR A 54 0.80 2.29 -5.68
CA TYR A 54 0.14 2.07 -6.97
C TYR A 54 -1.36 1.81 -6.82
N ALA A 55 -1.78 1.08 -5.78
CA ALA A 55 -3.20 0.85 -5.51
C ALA A 55 -3.91 2.15 -5.13
N GLU A 56 -3.28 3.03 -4.34
CA GLU A 56 -3.83 4.36 -4.07
C GLU A 56 -3.94 5.20 -5.35
N SER A 57 -2.96 5.11 -6.24
CA SER A 57 -3.03 5.81 -7.53
C SER A 57 -4.17 5.28 -8.41
N ILE A 58 -4.40 3.96 -8.44
CA ILE A 58 -5.56 3.37 -9.14
C ILE A 58 -6.86 3.86 -8.52
N ARG A 59 -6.95 3.89 -7.18
CA ARG A 59 -8.12 4.38 -6.45
C ARG A 59 -8.45 5.82 -6.81
N GLN A 60 -7.46 6.70 -6.77
CA GLN A 60 -7.62 8.10 -7.16
C GLN A 60 -8.08 8.24 -8.61
N ALA A 61 -7.43 7.54 -9.55
CA ALA A 61 -7.83 7.57 -10.96
C ALA A 61 -9.27 7.05 -11.16
N ALA A 62 -9.63 5.94 -10.51
CA ALA A 62 -10.92 5.30 -10.69
C ALA A 62 -12.08 6.06 -10.01
N LEU A 63 -11.84 6.75 -8.88
CA LEU A 63 -12.88 7.40 -8.09
C LEU A 63 -12.94 8.92 -8.24
N GLU A 64 -11.83 9.58 -8.54
CA GLU A 64 -11.70 11.05 -8.50
C GLU A 64 -11.57 11.68 -9.89
N THR A 65 -11.37 10.87 -10.94
CA THR A 65 -11.34 11.34 -12.34
C THR A 65 -12.70 11.14 -13.01
N ASP A 66 -13.13 12.12 -13.79
CA ASP A 66 -14.29 11.98 -14.67
C ASP A 66 -13.87 11.27 -15.97
N TYR A 67 -14.40 10.07 -16.20
CA TYR A 67 -14.14 9.26 -17.39
C TYR A 67 -15.38 8.46 -17.77
N GLN A 68 -15.45 8.08 -19.04
CA GLN A 68 -16.47 7.15 -19.52
C GLN A 68 -16.15 5.73 -19.02
N PRO A 69 -17.04 5.08 -18.26
CA PRO A 69 -16.81 3.72 -17.78
C PRO A 69 -16.45 2.75 -18.91
N LEU A 70 -15.45 1.92 -18.64
CA LEU A 70 -14.99 0.92 -19.59
C LEU A 70 -15.97 -0.26 -19.65
N GLU A 71 -16.25 -0.76 -20.86
CA GLU A 71 -17.01 -2.00 -21.02
C GLU A 71 -16.25 -3.19 -20.41
N ASN A 72 -14.94 -3.24 -20.63
CA ASN A 72 -14.02 -4.25 -20.11
C ASN A 72 -12.67 -3.65 -19.69
N THR A 73 -11.98 -4.35 -18.78
CA THR A 73 -10.69 -3.94 -18.22
C THR A 73 -9.52 -4.80 -18.69
N THR A 74 -9.77 -5.77 -19.57
CA THR A 74 -8.77 -6.76 -20.01
C THR A 74 -7.53 -6.14 -20.64
N ALA A 75 -7.68 -5.05 -21.40
CA ALA A 75 -6.54 -4.34 -21.97
C ALA A 75 -5.67 -3.69 -20.87
N LEU A 76 -6.29 -3.15 -19.82
CA LEU A 76 -5.60 -2.59 -18.67
C LEU A 76 -4.91 -3.70 -17.87
N GLU A 77 -5.62 -4.77 -17.55
CA GLU A 77 -5.09 -5.93 -16.81
C GLU A 77 -3.82 -6.46 -17.46
N ARG A 78 -3.85 -6.73 -18.78
CA ARG A 78 -2.67 -7.18 -19.54
C ARG A 78 -1.50 -6.20 -19.49
N LEU A 79 -1.78 -4.90 -19.50
CA LEU A 79 -0.74 -3.88 -19.45
C LEU A 79 -0.07 -3.81 -18.06
N PHE A 80 -0.87 -3.86 -17.00
CA PHE A 80 -0.36 -3.88 -15.63
C PHE A 80 0.35 -5.20 -15.30
N GLU A 81 -0.16 -6.34 -15.77
CA GLU A 81 0.51 -7.64 -15.66
C GLU A 81 1.87 -7.64 -16.36
N ALA A 82 1.94 -7.08 -17.58
CA ALA A 82 3.21 -6.91 -18.28
C ALA A 82 4.20 -6.04 -17.48
N CYS A 83 3.70 -5.01 -16.80
CA CYS A 83 4.49 -4.17 -15.90
C CYS A 83 5.01 -4.95 -14.69
N LEU A 84 4.14 -5.70 -14.01
CA LEU A 84 4.49 -6.57 -12.87
C LEU A 84 5.60 -7.56 -13.26
N ALA A 85 5.40 -8.26 -14.37
CA ALA A 85 6.33 -9.24 -14.90
C ALA A 85 7.65 -8.64 -15.42
N GLY A 86 7.75 -7.32 -15.59
CA GLY A 86 8.91 -6.66 -16.20
C GLY A 86 9.04 -6.94 -17.70
N ASN A 87 7.96 -7.39 -18.36
CA ASN A 87 7.95 -7.67 -19.80
C ASN A 87 7.79 -6.39 -20.61
N SER A 88 8.91 -5.69 -20.86
CA SER A 88 8.91 -4.41 -21.58
C SER A 88 8.35 -4.46 -23.01
N ALA A 89 8.52 -5.59 -23.72
CA ALA A 89 8.01 -5.74 -25.08
C ALA A 89 6.48 -5.83 -25.09
N GLN A 90 5.91 -6.67 -24.22
CA GLN A 90 4.46 -6.78 -24.07
C GLN A 90 3.85 -5.48 -23.52
N PHE A 91 4.52 -4.83 -22.57
CA PHE A 91 4.09 -3.54 -22.04
C PHE A 91 3.96 -2.50 -23.15
N LYS A 92 4.99 -2.35 -24.00
CA LYS A 92 4.98 -1.40 -25.10
C LYS A 92 3.86 -1.69 -26.11
N SER A 93 3.72 -2.96 -26.53
CA SER A 93 2.66 -3.38 -27.46
C SER A 93 1.26 -3.12 -26.90
N SER A 94 1.01 -3.48 -25.64
CA SER A 94 -0.28 -3.23 -24.96
C SER A 94 -0.56 -1.73 -24.81
N LEU A 95 0.47 -0.92 -24.57
CA LEU A 95 0.35 0.52 -24.41
C LEU A 95 0.03 1.23 -25.74
N GLU A 96 0.61 0.78 -26.85
CA GLU A 96 0.33 1.30 -28.20
C GLU A 96 -1.10 0.93 -28.68
N GLY A 97 -1.65 -0.17 -28.18
CA GLY A 97 -3.02 -0.61 -28.48
C GLY A 97 -4.13 0.08 -27.67
N LEU A 98 -3.80 0.95 -26.72
CA LEU A 98 -4.77 1.67 -25.90
C LEU A 98 -5.27 2.93 -26.60
N ASN A 99 -6.57 3.19 -26.49
CA ASN A 99 -7.15 4.49 -26.84
C ASN A 99 -6.53 5.59 -25.98
N ASP A 100 -6.22 6.75 -26.57
CA ASP A 100 -5.54 7.89 -25.93
C ASP A 100 -6.23 8.32 -24.62
N GLY A 101 -7.57 8.34 -24.60
CA GLY A 101 -8.33 8.70 -23.38
C GLY A 101 -8.14 7.70 -22.23
N HIS A 102 -8.06 6.41 -22.55
CA HIS A 102 -7.80 5.37 -21.54
C HIS A 102 -6.33 5.37 -21.12
N ALA A 103 -5.42 5.64 -22.07
CA ALA A 103 -4.00 5.75 -21.79
C ALA A 103 -3.75 6.87 -20.76
N SER A 104 -4.30 8.07 -20.95
CA SER A 104 -4.09 9.18 -20.00
C SER A 104 -4.58 8.86 -18.59
N LEU A 105 -5.70 8.12 -18.47
CA LEU A 105 -6.31 7.76 -17.18
C LEU A 105 -5.40 6.84 -16.33
N ILE A 106 -4.63 5.98 -17.00
CA ILE A 106 -3.87 4.91 -16.35
C ILE A 106 -2.36 5.15 -16.33
N MET A 107 -1.85 6.19 -16.99
CA MET A 107 -0.41 6.52 -17.02
C MET A 107 0.13 6.77 -15.61
N GLN A 108 -0.60 7.50 -14.76
CA GLN A 108 -0.16 7.79 -13.41
C GLN A 108 -0.08 6.52 -12.53
N PRO A 109 -1.15 5.68 -12.44
CA PRO A 109 -1.06 4.37 -11.79
C PRO A 109 0.07 3.47 -12.30
N LEU A 110 0.28 3.38 -13.62
CA LEU A 110 1.34 2.56 -14.19
C LEU A 110 2.73 3.09 -13.85
N ALA A 111 2.94 4.41 -13.87
CA ALA A 111 4.19 5.01 -13.44
C ALA A 111 4.49 4.64 -11.98
N THR A 112 3.49 4.71 -11.11
CA THR A 112 3.62 4.34 -9.70
C THR A 112 3.98 2.87 -9.53
N LEU A 113 3.30 1.96 -10.25
CA LEU A 113 3.65 0.54 -10.23
C LEU A 113 5.06 0.27 -10.77
N ALA A 114 5.42 0.89 -11.90
CA ALA A 114 6.74 0.73 -12.51
C ALA A 114 7.86 1.23 -11.58
N ALA A 115 7.66 2.35 -10.89
CA ALA A 115 8.59 2.86 -9.89
C ALA A 115 8.74 1.89 -8.71
N GLU A 116 7.62 1.43 -8.14
CA GLU A 116 7.62 0.50 -7.00
C GLU A 116 8.32 -0.83 -7.33
N LYS A 117 8.15 -1.32 -8.56
CA LYS A 117 8.76 -2.58 -9.03
C LYS A 117 10.14 -2.42 -9.67
N GLY A 118 10.75 -1.22 -9.62
CA GLY A 118 12.08 -0.98 -10.19
C GLY A 118 12.16 -1.08 -11.72
N ARG A 119 11.05 -0.85 -12.43
CA ARG A 119 10.95 -0.99 -13.90
C ARG A 119 11.27 0.31 -14.63
N ALA A 120 12.54 0.70 -14.65
CA ALA A 120 13.02 1.97 -15.19
C ALA A 120 12.46 2.33 -16.58
N ARG A 121 12.54 1.39 -17.55
CA ARG A 121 12.05 1.62 -18.92
C ARG A 121 10.53 1.86 -19.00
N MET A 122 9.76 1.20 -18.15
CA MET A 122 8.31 1.36 -18.11
C MET A 122 7.93 2.67 -17.43
N LEU A 123 8.64 3.04 -16.35
CA LEU A 123 8.50 4.34 -15.70
C LEU A 123 8.78 5.46 -16.71
N GLN A 124 9.88 5.38 -17.44
CA GLN A 124 10.23 6.34 -18.48
C GLN A 124 9.11 6.50 -19.52
N ALA A 125 8.60 5.38 -20.06
CA ALA A 125 7.51 5.41 -21.04
C ALA A 125 6.23 6.06 -20.48
N CYS A 126 5.91 5.84 -19.20
CA CYS A 126 4.76 6.48 -18.56
C CYS A 126 4.97 8.00 -18.39
N LEU A 127 6.19 8.43 -18.03
CA LEU A 127 6.55 9.85 -17.89
C LEU A 127 6.49 10.58 -19.24
N GLU A 128 7.00 9.96 -20.30
CA GLU A 128 6.92 10.49 -21.68
C GLU A 128 5.46 10.65 -22.16
N LYS A 129 4.54 9.82 -21.64
CA LYS A 129 3.10 9.91 -21.91
C LYS A 129 2.33 10.78 -20.90
N GLY A 130 3.03 11.54 -20.07
CA GLY A 130 2.43 12.59 -19.25
C GLY A 130 2.15 12.22 -17.79
N ALA A 131 2.61 11.07 -17.30
CA ALA A 131 2.66 10.82 -15.85
C ALA A 131 3.56 11.87 -15.18
N LYS A 132 3.22 12.27 -13.95
CA LYS A 132 3.94 13.32 -13.21
C LYS A 132 4.32 12.84 -11.82
N PHE A 133 5.43 13.36 -11.30
CA PHE A 133 5.74 13.17 -9.89
C PHE A 133 4.70 13.85 -9.01
N ASN A 134 4.21 13.10 -8.04
CA ASN A 134 3.27 13.50 -7.01
C ASN A 134 3.59 12.67 -5.74
N GLY A 135 2.87 12.90 -4.64
CA GLY A 135 3.13 12.19 -3.37
C GLY A 135 3.11 10.66 -3.51
N THR A 136 2.23 10.13 -4.35
CA THR A 136 2.08 8.68 -4.55
C THR A 136 3.23 8.09 -5.38
N LEU A 137 3.60 8.72 -6.50
CA LEU A 137 4.74 8.28 -7.32
C LEU A 137 6.07 8.46 -6.57
N ASP A 138 6.25 9.56 -5.84
CA ASP A 138 7.41 9.77 -4.97
C ASP A 138 7.56 8.63 -3.96
N ARG A 139 6.46 8.26 -3.31
CA ARG A 139 6.45 7.18 -2.34
C ARG A 139 6.77 5.83 -2.98
N ALA A 140 6.27 5.57 -4.19
CA ALA A 140 6.62 4.36 -4.93
C ALA A 140 8.11 4.29 -5.27
N VAL A 141 8.73 5.40 -5.68
CA VAL A 141 10.18 5.44 -5.92
C VAL A 141 10.98 5.22 -4.63
N GLU A 142 10.49 5.68 -3.47
CA GLU A 142 11.11 5.41 -2.18
C GLU A 142 11.01 3.94 -1.76
N ILE A 143 9.90 3.28 -2.09
CA ILE A 143 9.66 1.86 -1.79
C ILE A 143 10.46 0.95 -2.73
N GLY A 144 10.59 1.33 -4.00
CA GLY A 144 11.31 0.56 -5.01
C GLY A 144 12.74 0.25 -4.56
N SER A 145 12.95 -1.02 -4.17
CA SER A 145 14.13 -1.49 -3.44
C SER A 145 15.43 -1.39 -4.23
N ASP A 146 15.34 -1.44 -5.56
CA ASP A 146 16.49 -1.47 -6.45
C ASP A 146 16.51 -0.19 -7.28
N LYS A 147 17.23 0.80 -6.77
CA LYS A 147 17.68 1.96 -7.55
C LYS A 147 18.78 1.50 -8.50
N THR A 148 18.41 0.66 -9.46
CA THR A 148 19.27 0.26 -10.55
C THR A 148 19.84 1.52 -11.23
N PRO A 149 21.04 1.46 -11.81
CA PRO A 149 21.61 2.60 -12.53
C PRO A 149 20.63 3.19 -13.55
N GLU A 150 19.89 2.33 -14.26
CA GLU A 150 18.86 2.74 -15.22
C GLU A 150 17.71 3.50 -14.55
N MET A 151 17.26 3.06 -13.37
CA MET A 151 16.23 3.77 -12.62
C MET A 151 16.75 5.15 -12.18
N LEU A 152 17.99 5.24 -11.70
CA LEU A 152 18.60 6.52 -11.30
C LEU A 152 18.73 7.49 -12.49
N GLU A 153 19.08 6.99 -13.67
CA GLU A 153 19.12 7.80 -14.90
C GLU A 153 17.75 8.37 -15.26
N VAL A 154 16.70 7.55 -15.21
CA VAL A 154 15.32 8.00 -15.47
C VAL A 154 14.89 9.06 -14.46
N LEU A 155 15.15 8.84 -13.17
CA LEU A 155 14.82 9.78 -12.11
C LEU A 155 15.59 11.10 -12.25
N ALA A 156 16.88 11.04 -12.58
CA ALA A 156 17.71 12.22 -12.81
C ALA A 156 17.26 13.02 -14.04
N ALA A 157 16.98 12.34 -15.16
CA ALA A 157 16.47 12.96 -16.38
C ALA A 157 15.12 13.64 -16.16
N ALA A 158 14.26 13.03 -15.33
CA ALA A 158 12.97 13.58 -14.96
C ALA A 158 13.04 14.64 -13.83
N LYS A 159 14.25 15.04 -13.41
CA LYS A 159 14.51 16.03 -12.35
C LYS A 159 13.81 15.68 -11.03
N TRP A 160 13.67 14.39 -10.72
CA TRP A 160 13.05 13.95 -9.49
C TRP A 160 13.82 14.48 -8.29
N ARG A 161 13.12 15.27 -7.46
CA ARG A 161 13.65 15.95 -6.25
C ARG A 161 15.01 16.60 -6.45
N ASN A 162 15.17 17.42 -7.52
CA ASN A 162 16.36 18.23 -7.81
C ASN A 162 17.58 17.73 -7.01
N ILE A 163 18.24 16.66 -7.47
CA ILE A 163 19.34 16.02 -6.71
C ILE A 163 20.45 17.04 -6.36
N HIS A 164 20.42 18.24 -6.97
CA HIS A 164 21.26 19.40 -6.70
C HIS A 164 20.72 20.47 -5.70
N GLU A 165 19.46 20.45 -5.25
CA GLU A 165 18.91 21.46 -4.32
C GLU A 165 19.16 21.17 -2.83
N VAL A 166 19.74 20.01 -2.49
CA VAL A 166 20.08 19.66 -1.09
C VAL A 166 21.17 20.57 -0.49
N LYS A 167 21.76 21.50 -1.26
CA LYS A 167 22.73 22.47 -0.71
C LYS A 167 22.13 23.70 -0.04
N ASN A 168 20.84 24.00 -0.16
CA ASN A 168 20.28 25.23 0.45
C ASN A 168 19.24 25.02 1.57
N ASP A 169 18.76 23.80 1.82
CA ASP A 169 17.74 23.55 2.86
C ASP A 169 18.30 23.13 4.24
N LYS A 170 19.52 23.56 4.58
CA LYS A 170 19.99 23.52 5.97
C LYS A 170 19.41 24.63 6.86
N GLN A 171 18.56 25.52 6.32
CA GLN A 171 17.88 26.57 7.10
C GLN A 171 16.38 26.35 7.35
N ALA A 172 15.71 25.45 6.64
CA ALA A 172 14.26 25.23 6.82
C ALA A 172 13.90 24.14 7.86
N VAL A 173 14.82 23.21 8.19
CA VAL A 173 14.53 22.11 9.13
C VAL A 173 14.80 22.49 10.60
N SER A 174 15.32 23.71 10.85
CA SER A 174 15.52 24.23 12.22
C SER A 174 14.22 24.71 12.88
N ALA A 175 13.10 24.84 12.16
CA ALA A 175 11.88 25.46 12.68
C ALA A 175 10.72 24.49 12.99
N VAL A 176 10.81 23.21 12.61
CA VAL A 176 9.68 22.25 12.79
C VAL A 176 10.07 21.04 13.65
N ALA A 177 11.35 20.87 14.00
CA ALA A 177 11.86 19.73 14.77
C ALA A 177 12.17 20.04 16.25
N ARG A 178 11.37 20.85 16.95
CA ARG A 178 11.43 20.97 18.43
C ARG A 178 10.03 21.21 19.01
N PRO A 179 9.28 20.13 19.32
CA PRO A 179 8.93 19.91 20.73
C PRO A 179 8.85 18.43 21.16
N TRP A 180 9.70 17.53 20.65
CA TRP A 180 9.73 16.13 21.13
C TRP A 180 11.00 15.75 21.91
N LEU A 181 12.11 16.48 21.78
CA LEU A 181 13.39 16.17 22.45
C LEU A 181 13.62 16.94 23.77
N SER A 182 12.57 17.44 24.44
CA SER A 182 12.71 18.10 25.75
C SER A 182 11.75 17.61 26.84
N ARG A 183 11.11 16.44 26.66
CA ARG A 183 10.58 15.72 27.82
C ARG A 183 11.74 14.99 28.50
N LYS A 184 12.16 15.52 29.65
CA LYS A 184 12.91 14.76 30.64
C LYS A 184 12.18 13.42 30.88
N PRO A 185 12.88 12.29 31.04
CA PRO A 185 12.24 11.06 31.49
C PRO A 185 11.57 11.36 32.83
N ALA A 186 10.27 11.10 32.91
CA ALA A 186 9.58 11.03 34.19
C ALA A 186 10.28 9.96 35.02
N GLN A 187 10.63 10.30 36.26
CA GLN A 187 11.11 9.32 37.24
C GLN A 187 10.11 8.17 37.30
N GLU A 188 10.63 6.99 36.97
CA GLU A 188 10.01 5.70 37.20
C GLU A 188 9.82 5.54 38.71
N GLN A 189 8.61 5.85 39.19
CA GLN A 189 8.20 5.47 40.54
C GLN A 189 8.10 3.94 40.56
N GLN A 190 8.99 3.33 41.33
CA GLN A 190 8.94 1.90 41.63
C GLN A 190 7.55 1.52 42.14
N PRO A 191 6.95 0.41 41.67
CA PRO A 191 5.74 -0.12 42.27
C PRO A 191 6.05 -0.54 43.71
N THR A 192 5.37 0.10 44.67
CA THR A 192 5.35 -0.36 46.06
C THR A 192 4.81 -1.78 46.10
N ALA A 193 5.50 -2.63 46.85
CA ALA A 193 5.14 -4.03 47.08
C ALA A 193 3.76 -4.12 47.75
N GLU A 194 2.71 -4.18 46.92
CA GLU A 194 1.41 -4.69 47.32
C GLU A 194 1.55 -6.20 47.48
N THR A 195 1.56 -6.63 48.73
CA THR A 195 1.68 -8.02 49.16
C THR A 195 0.63 -8.87 48.45
N GLN A 196 1.04 -9.97 47.80
CA GLN A 196 0.18 -10.94 47.12
C GLN A 196 -0.98 -11.48 47.99
N GLN A 197 -0.91 -11.25 49.30
CA GLN A 197 -1.94 -11.57 50.28
C GLN A 197 -3.23 -10.73 50.11
N GLU A 198 -3.13 -9.44 49.74
CA GLU A 198 -4.33 -8.59 49.51
C GLU A 198 -5.05 -8.91 48.19
N ARG A 199 -4.32 -9.42 47.18
CA ARG A 199 -4.93 -9.90 45.92
C ARG A 199 -5.73 -11.19 46.11
N HIS A 200 -5.28 -12.09 46.99
CA HIS A 200 -5.98 -13.34 47.25
C HIS A 200 -7.27 -13.11 48.07
N GLU A 201 -7.25 -12.24 49.08
CA GLU A 201 -8.44 -11.91 49.87
C GLU A 201 -9.52 -11.18 49.06
N ARG A 202 -9.13 -10.38 48.06
CA ARG A 202 -10.09 -9.68 47.18
C ARG A 202 -10.82 -10.61 46.21
N LEU A 203 -10.18 -11.72 45.79
CA LEU A 203 -10.77 -12.75 44.93
C LEU A 203 -11.73 -13.69 45.68
N VAL A 204 -11.49 -13.93 46.97
CA VAL A 204 -12.38 -14.76 47.81
C VAL A 204 -13.67 -14.01 48.19
N ARG A 205 -13.63 -12.67 48.30
CA ARG A 205 -14.80 -11.86 48.67
C ARG A 205 -15.80 -11.61 47.53
N THR A 206 -15.42 -11.74 46.26
CA THR A 206 -16.30 -11.39 45.12
C THR A 206 -17.10 -12.57 44.57
N GLY A 207 -16.95 -13.79 45.12
CA GLY A 207 -17.80 -14.93 44.76
C GLY A 207 -17.79 -15.30 43.26
N GLN A 208 -16.78 -14.86 42.51
CA GLN A 208 -16.63 -15.17 41.09
C GLN A 208 -15.72 -16.38 40.93
N HIS A 209 -16.33 -17.57 40.88
CA HIS A 209 -15.67 -18.74 40.35
C HIS A 209 -15.47 -18.56 38.83
N PRO A 210 -14.25 -18.70 38.28
CA PRO A 210 -14.07 -18.83 36.86
C PRO A 210 -14.47 -20.26 36.46
N SER A 211 -15.71 -20.43 35.99
CA SER A 211 -16.09 -21.57 35.16
C SER A 211 -15.49 -21.36 33.76
N GLY A 212 -14.25 -21.80 33.58
CA GLY A 212 -13.56 -21.82 32.29
C GLY A 212 -13.09 -23.24 32.02
N THR A 213 -13.86 -23.93 31.18
CA THR A 213 -13.71 -25.33 30.75
C THR A 213 -12.31 -25.59 30.17
N CYS A 214 -11.66 -26.64 30.66
CA CYS A 214 -10.43 -27.18 30.10
C CYS A 214 -10.75 -27.81 28.74
N MET A 215 -10.21 -27.28 27.63
CA MET A 215 -10.21 -28.01 26.37
C MET A 215 -9.21 -29.16 26.47
N THR A 216 -9.64 -30.36 26.06
CA THR A 216 -8.80 -31.56 26.04
C THR A 216 -7.87 -31.55 24.83
N GLY A 217 -6.75 -32.27 24.91
CA GLY A 217 -5.71 -32.29 23.87
C GLY A 217 -6.18 -32.73 22.47
N GLU A 218 -7.32 -33.43 22.36
CA GLU A 218 -7.89 -33.86 21.07
C GLU A 218 -8.56 -32.72 20.27
N GLU A 219 -8.97 -31.61 20.90
CA GLU A 219 -9.58 -30.47 20.17
C GLU A 219 -8.54 -29.58 19.49
N LEU A 220 -7.27 -29.61 19.95
CA LEU A 220 -6.19 -28.85 19.34
C LEU A 220 -5.66 -29.51 18.06
N GLU A 221 -5.65 -30.85 17.98
CA GLU A 221 -5.15 -31.59 16.81
C GLU A 221 -6.05 -31.44 15.56
N LYS A 222 -7.37 -31.30 15.71
CA LYS A 222 -8.28 -31.06 14.57
C LYS A 222 -8.19 -29.66 13.98
N ARG A 223 -7.68 -28.68 14.74
CA ARG A 223 -7.72 -27.26 14.36
C ARG A 223 -6.41 -26.76 13.75
N PHE A 224 -5.31 -27.43 14.02
CA PHE A 224 -3.96 -27.02 13.58
C PHE A 224 -3.19 -28.17 12.95
N GLY A 225 -3.78 -28.80 11.91
CA GLY A 225 -3.16 -29.91 11.17
C GLY A 225 -1.68 -29.68 10.92
N TRP A 226 -0.86 -30.61 11.41
CA TRP A 226 0.60 -30.55 11.34
C TRP A 226 1.08 -30.67 9.88
N ILE A 227 2.00 -29.78 9.51
CA ILE A 227 2.86 -29.92 8.34
C ILE A 227 4.14 -30.59 8.87
N ASP A 228 4.37 -31.84 8.48
CA ASP A 228 5.64 -32.53 8.68
C ASP A 228 6.71 -31.93 7.76
N TRP A 229 7.90 -31.71 8.33
CA TRP A 229 9.12 -31.29 7.65
C TRP A 229 9.84 -32.46 6.98
#